data_AF-A0AAN6TP29-F1
#
_entry.id   AF-A0AAN6TP29-F1
#
_cell.length_a   1.000
_cell.length_b   1.000
_cell.length_c   1.000
_cell.angle_alpha   90.00
_cell.angle_beta   90.00
_cell.angle_gamma   90.00
#
_symmetry.space_group_name_H-M   'P 1'
#
loop_
_entity.id
_entity.type
_entity.pdbx_description
1 polymer ?
#
loop_
_entity_poly.entity_id
_entity_poly.type
_entity_poly.pdbx_seq_one_letter_code
_entity_poly.pdbx_strand_id
1 'polypeptide(L)'
;MHLTIFAAALLASAVSAREFILFDDINLRGVAHRETRDNDAACWNLNGKGDRASSVWGDNGCTTFYRERDCAGANWQQRGIAYTVPDFLNDHIWSFRNQC
;
A
#
# COMPACT_ATOMS: atom_id res chain seq x y z
N MET A 1 28.13 43.94 18.13
CA MET A 1 27.50 43.17 17.03
C MET A 1 27.11 41.82 17.60
N HIS A 2 25.80 41.58 17.82
CA HIS A 2 25.32 40.29 18.29
C HIS A 2 24.92 39.46 17.08
N LEU A 3 25.63 38.34 16.85
CA LEU A 3 25.20 37.32 15.90
C LEU A 3 24.21 36.40 16.61
N THR A 4 22.93 36.55 16.29
CA THR A 4 21.87 35.61 16.69
C THR A 4 21.88 34.46 15.69
N ILE A 5 22.42 33.31 16.09
CA ILE A 5 22.45 32.10 15.27
C ILE A 5 21.08 31.44 15.37
N PHE A 6 20.29 31.48 14.29
CA PHE A 6 19.06 30.70 14.17
C PHE A 6 19.42 29.24 13.89
N ALA A 7 19.30 28.38 14.89
CA ALA A 7 19.37 26.93 14.71
C ALA A 7 18.06 26.45 14.06
N ALA A 8 18.08 26.21 12.74
CA ALA A 8 16.99 25.52 12.06
C ALA A 8 17.12 24.01 12.34
N ALA A 9 16.32 23.49 13.26
CA ALA A 9 16.18 22.06 13.49
C ALA A 9 15.30 21.46 12.36
N LEU A 10 15.91 20.75 11.43
CA LEU A 10 15.19 19.93 10.45
C LEU A 10 14.58 18.73 11.19
N LEU A 11 13.28 18.81 11.49
CA LEU A 11 12.48 17.66 11.92
C LEU A 11 12.32 16.71 10.73
N ALA A 12 13.25 15.78 10.56
CA ALA A 12 13.04 14.65 9.68
C ALA A 12 11.94 13.78 10.31
N SER A 13 10.71 13.91 9.81
CA SER A 13 9.62 13.02 10.14
C SER A 13 10.02 11.60 9.73
N ALA A 14 10.26 10.73 10.71
CA ALA A 14 10.46 9.31 10.47
C ALA A 14 9.13 8.72 9.96
N VAL A 15 8.98 8.62 8.64
CA VAL A 15 7.86 7.89 8.06
C VAL A 15 8.18 6.40 8.21
N SER A 16 7.30 5.67 8.91
CA SER A 16 7.44 4.22 9.05
C SER A 16 7.14 3.55 7.71
N ALA A 17 7.94 2.57 7.27
CA ALA A 17 7.57 1.74 6.13
C ALA A 17 6.49 0.73 6.51
N ARG A 18 5.68 0.35 5.53
CA ARG A 18 4.59 -0.62 5.63
C ARG A 18 4.71 -1.66 4.52
N GLU A 19 4.39 -2.90 4.86
CA GLU A 19 4.49 -4.05 3.98
C GLU A 19 3.15 -4.76 3.75
N PHE A 20 2.93 -5.16 2.49
CA PHE A 20 1.96 -6.20 2.15
C PHE A 20 2.49 -7.11 1.03
N ILE A 21 1.85 -8.27 0.88
CA ILE A 21 2.15 -9.26 -0.15
C ILE A 21 0.85 -9.63 -0.85
N LEU A 22 0.83 -9.46 -2.17
CA LEU A 22 -0.25 -9.95 -3.04
C LEU A 22 0.08 -11.38 -3.48
N PHE A 23 -0.95 -12.20 -3.56
CA PHE A 23 -0.86 -13.61 -3.95
C PHE A 23 -1.78 -13.88 -5.13
N ASP A 24 -1.28 -14.59 -6.14
CA ASP A 24 -2.03 -14.89 -7.36
C ASP A 24 -3.25 -15.79 -7.12
N ASP A 25 -3.21 -16.62 -6.07
CA ASP A 25 -4.30 -17.51 -5.70
C ASP A 25 -4.94 -17.09 -4.37
N ILE A 26 -6.15 -17.59 -4.12
CA ILE A 26 -6.81 -17.47 -2.82
C ILE A 26 -6.01 -18.18 -1.72
N ASN A 27 -6.30 -17.84 -0.46
CA ASN A 27 -5.71 -18.46 0.73
C ASN A 27 -4.17 -18.33 0.83
N LEU A 28 -3.61 -17.21 0.36
CA LEU A 28 -2.18 -16.86 0.43
C LEU A 28 -1.28 -17.87 -0.31
N ARG A 29 -1.68 -18.24 -1.53
CA ARG A 29 -0.98 -19.22 -2.38
C ARG A 29 -0.59 -18.64 -3.73
N GLY A 30 0.17 -19.40 -4.50
CA GLY A 30 0.62 -18.98 -5.83
C GLY A 30 1.82 -18.04 -5.78
N VAL A 31 2.04 -17.34 -6.89
CA VAL A 31 3.13 -16.35 -7.00
C VAL A 31 2.84 -15.19 -6.05
N ALA A 32 3.90 -14.67 -5.42
CA ALA A 32 3.82 -13.63 -4.42
C ALA A 32 4.52 -12.35 -4.89
N HIS A 33 3.85 -11.20 -4.71
CA HIS A 33 4.39 -9.88 -5.01
C HIS A 33 4.41 -9.03 -3.74
N ARG A 34 5.62 -8.75 -3.24
CA ARG A 34 5.84 -7.93 -2.05
C ARG A 34 5.91 -6.45 -2.44
N GLU A 35 5.22 -5.62 -1.66
CA GLU A 35 5.34 -4.17 -1.68
C GLU A 35 5.72 -3.66 -0.30
N THR A 36 6.73 -2.79 -0.27
CA THR A 36 7.18 -2.10 0.94
C THR A 36 7.27 -0.61 0.60
N ARG A 37 6.39 0.19 1.19
CA ARG A 37 6.29 1.64 0.95
C ARG A 37 6.06 2.39 2.24
N ASP A 38 6.27 3.70 2.18
CA ASP A 38 5.97 4.61 3.27
C ASP A 38 4.52 4.44 3.76
N ASN A 39 4.31 4.49 5.07
CA ASN A 39 3.00 4.43 5.71
C ASN A 39 2.37 5.83 5.69
N ASP A 40 1.99 6.26 4.49
CA ASP A 40 1.52 7.62 4.23
C ASP A 40 0.33 7.63 3.25
N ALA A 41 -0.08 8.85 2.89
CA ALA A 41 -1.16 9.11 1.94
C ALA A 41 -0.70 9.02 0.47
N ALA A 42 0.57 8.71 0.20
CA ALA A 42 1.08 8.69 -1.16
C ALA A 42 0.43 7.56 -1.96
N CYS A 43 0.16 7.85 -3.23
CA CYS A 43 -0.42 6.90 -4.15
C CYS A 43 0.65 6.18 -4.96
N TRP A 44 0.55 4.86 -5.04
CA TRP A 44 1.51 4.01 -5.75
C TRP A 44 0.81 3.12 -6.77
N ASN A 45 1.35 3.07 -7.99
CA ASN A 45 0.89 2.15 -9.04
C ASN A 45 1.64 0.81 -8.94
N LEU A 46 0.90 -0.30 -9.03
CA LEU A 46 1.44 -1.66 -8.93
C LEU A 46 2.09 -2.16 -10.22
N ASN A 47 1.84 -1.50 -11.35
CA ASN A 47 2.44 -1.80 -12.65
C ASN A 47 2.40 -3.29 -13.04
N GLY A 48 1.21 -3.91 -12.91
CA GLY A 48 0.96 -5.30 -13.28
C GLY A 48 1.04 -6.31 -12.14
N LYS A 49 1.60 -5.94 -10.98
CA LYS A 49 1.69 -6.84 -9.81
C LYS A 49 0.34 -7.19 -9.17
N GLY A 50 -0.71 -6.43 -9.47
CA GLY A 50 -2.07 -6.65 -8.98
C GLY A 50 -3.02 -7.26 -10.00
N ASP A 51 -2.55 -7.56 -11.22
CA ASP A 51 -3.37 -8.08 -12.33
C ASP A 51 -3.78 -9.55 -12.13
N ARG A 52 -3.25 -10.19 -11.09
CA ARG A 52 -3.59 -11.57 -10.72
C ARG A 52 -3.91 -11.74 -9.23
N ALA A 53 -3.94 -10.64 -8.48
CA ALA A 53 -4.03 -10.71 -7.04
C ALA A 53 -5.40 -11.24 -6.60
N SER A 54 -5.39 -12.37 -5.90
CA SER A 54 -6.58 -13.05 -5.37
C SER A 54 -6.57 -13.18 -3.85
N SER A 55 -5.44 -12.97 -3.17
CA SER A 55 -5.39 -12.82 -1.71
C SER A 55 -4.24 -11.92 -1.24
N VAL A 56 -4.31 -11.45 0.00
CA VAL A 56 -3.37 -10.45 0.54
C VAL A 56 -2.95 -10.80 1.96
N TRP A 57 -1.64 -10.76 2.21
CA TRP A 57 -1.09 -10.70 3.56
C TRP A 57 -0.58 -9.27 3.83
N GLY A 58 -0.73 -8.78 5.05
CA GLY A 58 -0.25 -7.45 5.46
C GLY A 58 0.14 -7.42 6.94
N ASP A 59 1.00 -6.47 7.27
CA ASP A 59 1.61 -6.25 8.59
C ASP A 59 0.68 -5.66 9.69
N ASN A 60 -0.62 -5.94 9.62
CA ASN A 60 -1.69 -5.36 10.46
C ASN A 60 -1.97 -3.85 10.29
N GLY A 61 -1.24 -3.11 9.46
CA GLY A 61 -1.65 -1.73 9.13
C GLY A 61 -2.83 -1.68 8.15
N CYS A 62 -3.12 -0.51 7.58
CA CYS A 62 -4.25 -0.32 6.67
C CYS A 62 -3.85 0.10 5.25
N THR A 63 -4.17 -0.72 4.24
CA THR A 63 -3.96 -0.41 2.82
C THR A 63 -5.31 -0.17 2.16
N THR A 64 -5.47 0.94 1.45
CA THR A 64 -6.59 1.07 0.50
C THR A 64 -6.10 0.67 -0.88
N PHE A 65 -6.71 -0.36 -1.45
CA PHE A 65 -6.47 -0.83 -2.82
C PHE A 65 -7.51 -0.22 -3.76
N TYR A 66 -7.07 0.14 -4.96
CA TYR A 66 -7.89 0.83 -5.96
C TYR A 66 -7.93 0.04 -7.26
N ARG A 67 -9.11 0.07 -7.87
CA ARG A 67 -9.39 -0.59 -9.14
C ARG A 67 -8.68 0.09 -10.30
N GLU A 68 -8.38 1.38 -10.23
CA GLU A 68 -7.73 2.11 -11.33
C GLU A 68 -6.36 2.64 -10.91
N ARG A 69 -5.59 3.09 -11.90
CA ARG A 69 -4.32 3.80 -11.66
C ARG A 69 -4.55 5.06 -10.83
N ASP A 70 -3.48 5.53 -10.20
CA ASP A 70 -3.43 6.83 -9.52
C ASP A 70 -4.51 6.99 -8.42
N CYS A 71 -4.85 5.88 -7.76
CA CYS A 71 -5.78 5.80 -6.63
C CYS A 71 -7.18 6.31 -6.97
N ALA A 72 -7.66 5.91 -8.15
CA ALA A 72 -8.98 6.25 -8.65
C ALA A 72 -9.93 5.03 -8.68
N GLY A 73 -11.21 5.30 -8.92
CA GLY A 73 -12.24 4.29 -9.08
C GLY A 73 -12.69 3.62 -7.77
N ALA A 74 -13.31 2.44 -7.91
CA ALA A 74 -13.75 1.64 -6.77
C ALA A 74 -12.54 1.21 -5.93
N ASN A 75 -12.73 1.15 -4.61
CA ASN A 75 -11.65 0.87 -3.68
C ASN A 75 -12.09 -0.05 -2.55
N TRP A 76 -11.10 -0.66 -1.90
CA TRP A 76 -11.28 -1.53 -0.75
C TRP A 76 -10.20 -1.25 0.30
N GLN A 77 -10.66 -1.01 1.53
CA GLN A 77 -9.79 -0.87 2.69
C GLN A 77 -9.49 -2.26 3.28
N GLN A 78 -8.22 -2.63 3.27
CA GLN A 78 -7.72 -3.92 3.75
C GLN A 78 -6.85 -3.70 4.99
N ARG A 79 -7.06 -4.54 6.01
CA ARG A 79 -6.25 -4.59 7.23
C ARG A 79 -5.80 -6.02 7.50
N GLY A 80 -4.52 -6.19 7.84
CA GLY A 80 -3.97 -7.49 8.21
C GLY A 80 -4.01 -8.49 7.05
N ILE A 81 -4.78 -9.57 7.18
CA ILE A 81 -4.82 -10.68 6.22
C ILE A 81 -6.20 -10.74 5.57
N ALA A 82 -6.22 -10.96 4.26
CA ALA A 82 -7.42 -11.28 3.50
C ALA A 82 -7.19 -12.52 2.63
N TYR A 83 -7.93 -13.59 2.91
CA TYR A 83 -7.82 -14.85 2.17
C TYR A 83 -8.45 -14.80 0.78
N THR A 84 -9.24 -13.77 0.49
CA THR A 84 -9.79 -13.44 -0.82
C THR A 84 -9.75 -11.93 -1.03
N VAL A 85 -9.50 -11.48 -2.26
CA VAL A 85 -9.74 -10.11 -2.70
C VAL A 85 -11.22 -9.97 -3.10
N PRO A 86 -11.89 -8.83 -2.88
CA PRO A 86 -13.24 -8.60 -3.38
C PRO A 86 -13.33 -8.74 -4.90
N ASP A 87 -14.42 -9.29 -5.43
CA ASP A 87 -14.57 -9.60 -6.86
C ASP A 87 -14.30 -8.42 -7.80
N PHE A 88 -14.63 -7.18 -7.39
CA PHE A 88 -14.38 -5.98 -8.19
C PHE A 88 -12.90 -5.54 -8.22
N LEU A 89 -12.03 -6.23 -7.49
CA LEU A 89 -10.58 -6.02 -7.46
C LEU A 89 -9.79 -7.29 -7.79
N ASN A 90 -10.43 -8.46 -7.83
CA ASN A 90 -9.76 -9.72 -8.16
C ASN A 90 -9.14 -9.60 -9.56
N ASP A 91 -7.85 -9.92 -9.66
CA ASP A 91 -7.08 -9.80 -10.91
C ASP A 91 -7.06 -8.36 -11.49
N HIS A 92 -7.36 -7.35 -10.68
CA HIS A 92 -7.52 -5.97 -11.15
C HIS A 92 -7.21 -4.91 -10.08
N ILE A 93 -6.09 -5.07 -9.39
CA ILE A 93 -5.58 -4.04 -8.47
C ILE A 93 -4.50 -3.21 -9.20
N TRP A 94 -4.80 -1.94 -9.44
CA TRP A 94 -3.88 -1.06 -10.18
C TRP A 94 -3.03 -0.17 -9.28
N SER A 95 -3.57 0.28 -8.16
CA SER A 95 -2.87 1.20 -7.27
C SER A 95 -3.29 1.05 -5.81
N PHE A 96 -2.52 1.65 -4.90
CA PHE A 96 -2.78 1.60 -3.47
C PHE A 96 -2.27 2.84 -2.71
N ARG A 97 -2.78 3.00 -1.48
CA ARG A 97 -2.24 3.88 -0.44
C ARG A 97 -2.09 3.10 0.86
N ASN A 98 -1.05 3.37 1.64
CA ASN A 98 -0.90 2.83 2.99
C ASN A 98 -1.68 3.68 4.00
N GLN A 99 -2.93 3.97 3.66
CA GLN A 99 -3.85 4.74 4.48
C GLN A 99 -5.28 4.24 4.26
N CYS A 100 -6.05 4.30 5.33
CA CYS A 100 -7.50 4.27 5.37
C CYS A 100 -7.95 5.45 6.27
#